data_AF-M2ZYE9-F1
#
_entry.id   AF-M2ZYE9-F1
#
_cell.length_a   1.000
_cell.length_b   1.000
_cell.length_c   1.000
_cell.angle_alpha   90.00
_cell.angle_beta   90.00
_cell.angle_gamma   90.00
#
_symmetry.space_group_name_H-M   'P 1'
#
loop_
_entity.id
_entity.type
_entity.pdbx_description
1 polymer ?
#
loop_
_entity_poly.entity_id
_entity_poly.type
_entity_poly.pdbx_seq_one_letter_code
_entity_poly.pdbx_strand_id
1 'polypeptide(L)'
;MTKDESAQTITSREAADQIGTTARELRVWLRSKAGIEFATRDENNAYAFDPATIDAMKAAYHQWVKDREAAKAAAKEQAAKAAEGDQ
;
A
#
# COMPACT_ATOMS: atom_id res chain seq x y z
N MET A 1 29.17 8.22 -20.57
CA MET A 1 28.43 7.35 -21.50
C MET A 1 27.44 6.54 -20.68
N THR A 2 26.16 6.78 -20.96
CA THR A 2 24.98 5.91 -20.74
C THR A 2 24.84 5.23 -19.39
N LYS A 3 24.09 5.89 -18.50
CA LYS A 3 23.36 5.27 -17.38
C LYS A 3 22.22 4.44 -17.99
N ASP A 4 22.57 3.30 -18.56
CA ASP A 4 21.66 2.27 -19.06
C ASP A 4 21.64 1.11 -18.05
N GLU A 5 21.32 1.44 -16.80
CA GLU A 5 20.66 0.46 -15.96
C GLU A 5 19.20 0.58 -16.32
N SER A 6 18.73 -0.32 -17.18
CA SER A 6 17.31 -0.58 -17.34
C SER A 6 16.81 -0.95 -15.95
N ALA A 7 16.33 0.05 -15.20
CA ALA A 7 15.65 -0.16 -13.94
C ALA A 7 14.44 -0.99 -14.30
N GLN A 8 14.57 -2.32 -14.17
CA GLN A 8 13.49 -3.25 -14.46
C GLN A 8 12.42 -2.96 -13.43
N THR A 9 11.45 -2.15 -13.81
CA THR A 9 10.29 -1.89 -12.99
C THR A 9 9.45 -3.16 -12.97
N ILE A 10 8.95 -3.51 -11.79
CA ILE A 10 8.07 -4.66 -11.64
C ILE A 10 6.62 -4.21 -11.60
N THR A 11 5.72 -5.13 -11.92
CA THR A 11 4.28 -4.89 -11.93
C THR A 11 3.69 -4.94 -10.51
N SER A 12 2.45 -4.47 -10.34
CA SER A 12 1.76 -4.55 -9.05
C SER A 12 1.53 -5.98 -8.56
N ARG A 13 1.54 -6.98 -9.47
CA ARG A 13 1.40 -8.38 -9.10
C ARG A 13 2.70 -8.87 -8.45
N GLU A 14 3.81 -8.66 -9.13
CA GLU A 14 5.14 -9.07 -8.64
C GLU A 14 5.50 -8.34 -7.34
N ALA A 15 5.24 -7.04 -7.27
CA ALA A 15 5.45 -6.28 -6.04
C ALA A 15 4.61 -6.82 -4.87
N ALA A 16 3.35 -7.18 -5.12
CA ALA A 16 2.48 -7.75 -4.10
C ALA A 16 2.97 -9.11 -3.63
N ASP A 17 3.42 -9.97 -4.54
CA ASP A 17 3.96 -11.30 -4.22
C ASP A 17 5.21 -11.19 -3.34
N GLN A 18 6.11 -10.24 -3.63
CA GLN A 18 7.32 -10.01 -2.81
C GLN A 18 7.02 -9.41 -1.42
N ILE A 19 6.03 -8.52 -1.34
CA ILE A 19 5.56 -7.93 -0.08
C ILE A 19 4.82 -8.98 0.77
N GLY A 20 4.23 -10.01 0.14
CA GLY A 20 3.41 -11.02 0.80
C GLY A 20 1.96 -10.58 0.96
N THR A 21 1.43 -9.85 -0.01
CA THR A 21 0.03 -9.38 -0.05
C THR A 21 -0.62 -9.67 -1.41
N THR A 22 -1.87 -9.22 -1.59
CA THR A 22 -2.55 -9.30 -2.89
C THR A 22 -2.43 -7.98 -3.64
N ALA A 23 -2.41 -8.03 -4.97
CA ALA A 23 -2.42 -6.82 -5.81
C ALA A 23 -3.61 -5.89 -5.51
N ARG A 24 -4.74 -6.44 -5.03
CA ARG A 24 -5.89 -5.64 -4.59
C ARG A 24 -5.57 -4.83 -3.33
N GLU A 25 -5.08 -5.48 -2.28
CA GLU A 25 -4.71 -4.80 -1.03
C GLU A 25 -3.56 -3.83 -1.24
N LEU A 26 -2.57 -4.19 -2.07
CA LEU A 26 -1.50 -3.28 -2.48
C LEU A 26 -2.07 -1.99 -3.07
N ARG A 27 -3.00 -2.06 -4.04
CA ARG A 27 -3.64 -0.86 -4.62
C ARG A 27 -4.48 -0.05 -3.63
N VAL A 28 -5.00 -0.66 -2.57
CA VAL A 28 -5.68 0.09 -1.51
C VAL A 28 -4.66 0.90 -0.72
N TRP A 29 -3.54 0.28 -0.35
CA TRP A 29 -2.45 0.96 0.33
C TRP A 29 -1.82 2.08 -0.54
N LEU A 30 -1.63 1.85 -1.83
CA LEU A 30 -1.09 2.86 -2.77
C LEU A 30 -1.99 4.09 -2.95
N ARG A 31 -3.27 3.99 -2.60
CA ARG A 31 -4.20 5.13 -2.56
C ARG A 31 -4.19 5.87 -1.22
N SER A 32 -3.46 5.35 -0.23
CA SER A 32 -3.25 6.01 1.05
C SER A 32 -2.03 6.95 0.99
N LYS A 33 -1.97 7.90 1.93
CA LYS A 33 -0.81 8.79 2.09
C LYS A 33 0.50 8.04 2.32
N ALA A 34 0.44 6.85 2.93
CA ALA A 34 1.62 6.03 3.24
C ALA A 34 2.18 5.26 2.04
N GLY A 35 1.39 5.08 0.97
CA GLY A 35 1.76 4.27 -0.18
C GLY A 35 1.94 5.05 -1.48
N ILE A 36 1.40 6.27 -1.57
CA ILE A 36 1.37 7.05 -2.82
C ILE A 36 2.78 7.42 -3.33
N GLU A 37 3.76 7.53 -2.44
CA GLU A 37 5.14 7.91 -2.78
C GLU A 37 5.96 6.73 -3.34
N PHE A 38 5.50 5.49 -3.14
CA PHE A 38 6.23 4.28 -3.54
C PHE A 38 5.88 3.78 -4.94
N ALA A 39 4.88 4.36 -5.60
CA ALA A 39 4.44 3.91 -6.91
C ALA A 39 4.53 5.04 -7.92
N THR A 40 5.22 4.77 -9.03
CA THR A 40 5.19 5.62 -10.20
C THR A 40 4.18 5.07 -11.21
N ARG A 41 3.81 5.91 -12.18
CA ARG A 41 3.02 5.49 -13.34
C ARG A 41 3.96 5.32 -14.53
N ASP A 42 3.81 4.22 -15.24
CA ASP A 42 4.49 4.02 -16.52
C ASP A 42 3.79 4.82 -17.65
N GLU A 43 4.33 4.71 -18.86
CA GLU A 43 3.80 5.37 -20.07
C GLU A 43 2.37 4.92 -20.41
N ASN A 44 1.94 3.76 -19.93
CA ASN A 44 0.59 3.20 -20.10
C ASN A 44 -0.33 3.48 -18.91
N ASN A 45 0.09 4.35 -17.99
CA ASN A 45 -0.63 4.70 -16.76
C ASN A 45 -0.84 3.50 -15.81
N ALA A 46 -0.06 2.43 -15.95
CA ALA A 46 0.01 1.32 -15.01
C ALA A 46 0.98 1.64 -13.86
N TYR A 47 0.80 0.98 -12.73
CA TYR A 47 1.73 1.12 -11.61
C TYR A 47 3.03 0.39 -11.90
N ALA A 48 4.14 1.11 -11.76
CA ALA A 48 5.49 0.60 -11.86
C ALA A 48 6.20 0.76 -10.51
N PHE A 49 6.99 -0.24 -10.13
CA PHE A 49 7.72 -0.25 -8.85
C PHE A 49 9.20 -0.50 -9.10
N ASP A 50 10.03 0.19 -8.33
CA ASP A 50 11.47 -0.08 -8.29
C ASP A 50 11.72 -1.27 -7.34
N PRO A 51 12.32 -2.39 -7.82
CA PRO A 51 12.71 -3.51 -6.99
C PRO A 51 13.54 -3.12 -5.76
N ALA A 52 14.38 -2.08 -5.88
CA ALA A 52 15.22 -1.59 -4.78
C ALA A 52 14.42 -1.02 -3.61
N THR A 53 13.17 -0.62 -3.85
CA THR A 53 12.29 -0.04 -2.83
C THR A 53 11.35 -1.06 -2.18
N ILE A 54 11.34 -2.32 -2.63
CA ILE A 54 10.38 -3.34 -2.18
C ILE A 54 10.49 -3.64 -0.70
N ASP A 55 11.69 -3.70 -0.13
CA ASP A 55 11.87 -3.92 1.30
C ASP A 55 11.29 -2.77 2.13
N ALA A 56 11.49 -1.53 1.67
CA ALA A 56 10.91 -0.34 2.31
C ALA A 56 9.38 -0.34 2.18
N MET A 57 8.85 -0.69 1.00
CA MET A 57 7.42 -0.86 0.77
C MET A 57 6.81 -1.91 1.69
N LYS A 58 7.51 -3.04 1.90
CA LYS A 58 7.04 -4.11 2.78
C LYS A 58 6.91 -3.64 4.23
N ALA A 59 7.92 -2.92 4.74
CA ALA A 59 7.88 -2.34 6.07
C ALA A 59 6.74 -1.31 6.21
N ALA A 60 6.61 -0.38 5.25
CA ALA A 60 5.58 0.65 5.25
C ALA A 60 4.16 0.05 5.12
N TYR A 61 4.00 -0.98 4.28
CA TYR A 61 2.73 -1.69 4.11
C TYR A 61 2.32 -2.38 5.41
N HIS A 62 3.21 -3.11 6.08
CA HIS A 62 2.89 -3.76 7.35
C HIS A 62 2.53 -2.76 8.45
N GLN A 63 3.21 -1.61 8.50
CA GLN A 63 2.84 -0.55 9.43
C GLN A 63 1.44 -0.01 9.13
N TRP A 64 1.16 0.29 7.87
CA TRP A 64 -0.16 0.75 7.45
C TRP A 64 -1.28 -0.25 7.77
N VAL A 65 -1.04 -1.56 7.60
CA VAL A 65 -2.02 -2.59 7.98
C VAL A 65 -2.33 -2.52 9.47
N LYS A 66 -1.31 -2.43 10.33
CA LYS A 66 -1.50 -2.29 11.79
C LYS A 66 -2.29 -1.05 12.15
N ASP A 67 -1.94 0.10 11.57
CA ASP A 67 -2.62 1.37 11.82
C ASP A 67 -4.09 1.30 11.36
N ARG A 68 -4.35 0.65 10.23
CA ARG A 68 -5.70 0.46 9.69
C ARG A 68 -6.55 -0.47 10.56
N GLU A 69 -5.96 -1.53 11.12
CA GLU A 69 -6.65 -2.41 12.06
C GLU A 69 -6.99 -1.70 13.37
N ALA A 70 -6.04 -0.93 13.92
CA ALA A 70 -6.28 -0.10 15.10
C ALA A 70 -7.39 0.94 14.86
N ALA A 71 -7.36 1.62 13.71
CA ALA A 71 -8.39 2.58 13.33
C ALA A 71 -9.78 1.94 13.16
N LYS A 72 -9.86 0.72 12.60
CA LYS A 72 -11.13 -0.02 12.51
C LYS A 72 -11.68 -0.42 13.86
N ALA A 73 -10.82 -0.84 14.81
CA ALA A 73 -11.23 -1.16 16.16
C ALA A 73 -11.82 0.08 16.87
N ALA A 74 -11.12 1.21 16.79
CA ALA A 74 -11.60 2.47 17.36
C ALA A 74 -12.92 2.97 16.72
N ALA A 75 -13.06 2.84 15.39
CA ALA A 75 -14.29 3.18 14.69
C ALA A 75 -15.46 2.29 15.09
N LYS A 76 -15.22 0.99 15.32
CA LYS A 76 -16.25 0.05 15.80
C LYS A 76 -16.72 0.39 17.21
N GLU A 77 -15.80 0.78 18.10
CA GLU A 77 -16.15 1.24 19.45
C GLU A 77 -16.93 2.56 19.45
N GLN A 78 -16.58 3.51 18.58
CA GLN A 78 -17.34 4.75 18.42
C GLN A 78 -18.74 4.50 17.85
N ALA A 79 -18.87 3.61 16.86
CA ALA A 79 -20.18 3.23 16.31
C ALA A 79 -21.07 2.52 17.34
N ALA A 80 -20.49 1.66 18.19
CA ALA A 80 -21.22 1.01 19.27
C ALA A 80 -21.73 2.03 20.31
N LYS A 81 -20.90 3.00 20.72
CA LYS A 81 -21.30 4.06 21.64
C LYS A 81 -22.33 5.02 21.06
N ALA A 82 -22.29 5.28 19.74
CA ALA A 82 -23.28 6.09 19.06
C ALA A 82 -24.64 5.37 18.92
N ALA A 83 -24.65 4.03 18.84
CA ALA A 83 -25.87 3.24 18.76
C ALA A 83 -26.58 3.06 20.13
N GLU A 84 -25.85 3.15 21.26
CA GLU A 84 -26.44 3.10 22.62
C GLU A 84 -26.97 4.46 23.11
N GLY A 85 -26.65 5.57 22.42
CA GLY A 85 -27.08 6.92 22.79
C GLY A 85 -28.44 7.37 22.22
N ASP A 86 -29.12 6.51 21.45
CA ASP A 86 -30.39 6.81 20.75
C ASP A 86 -31.55 5.90 21.24
N GLN A 87 -31.53 5.51 22.53
CA GLN A 87 -32.64 4.82 23.21
C GLN A 87 -33.22 5.64 24.36
#